data_AF-A0AAW2SKH7-F1
#
_entry.id   AF-A0AAW2SKH7-F1
#
_cell.length_a   1.000
_cell.length_b   1.000
_cell.length_c   1.000
_cell.angle_alpha   90.00
_cell.angle_beta   90.00
_cell.angle_gamma   90.00
#
_symmetry.space_group_name_H-M   'P 1'
#
loop_
_entity.id
_entity.type
_entity.pdbx_description
1 polymer ?
#
loop_
_entity_poly.entity_id
_entity_poly.type
_entity_poly.pdbx_seq_one_letter_code
_entity_poly.pdbx_strand_id
1 'polypeptide(L)'
;MDLPNEDDPILIELQAAHSDIKTLIKASVDMNTSYGKMDEKFEYIQENLNMASKRVAPLQSLSIAAKALETRINRAVSPGLALLESFKLFESLQRNLLEIASGLLAEKNSRKRLEKLIRYVDCVDKLKEAIVCISRESDPAIQKLQEVVEFLSRTKATDRYRTERLRETLITLKAICETEVDSMSFDGLLDEALLNLQDEYEGLLKKLRHQNIGEHQGEAVDGKYLVSNSLGSELEVEVLRRISETLAANDCLDICIDMFVKVRYIRALKL
;
A
#
# COMPACT_ATOMS: atom_id res chain seq x y z
N MET A 1 11.13 -122.35 12.27
CA MET A 1 9.74 -121.93 12.13
C MET A 1 9.42 -121.09 13.35
N ASP A 2 9.49 -119.76 13.25
CA ASP A 2 8.31 -118.89 13.19
C ASP A 2 8.73 -117.43 13.42
N LEU A 3 8.74 -116.69 12.30
CA LEU A 3 8.25 -115.33 12.00
C LEU A 3 8.29 -114.18 13.05
N PRO A 4 8.31 -112.93 12.56
CA PRO A 4 8.93 -111.76 13.17
C PRO A 4 7.92 -110.96 14.02
N ASN A 5 8.37 -110.37 15.13
CA ASN A 5 7.70 -109.23 15.74
C ASN A 5 8.47 -107.98 15.30
N GLU A 6 8.02 -107.34 14.23
CA GLU A 6 7.09 -106.19 14.28
C GLU A 6 7.69 -105.08 15.13
N ASP A 7 8.40 -104.21 14.41
CA ASP A 7 8.80 -102.85 14.74
C ASP A 7 8.62 -102.43 16.21
N ASP A 8 9.73 -102.46 16.94
CA ASP A 8 9.82 -101.96 18.31
C ASP A 8 9.24 -100.52 18.36
N PRO A 9 8.12 -100.27 19.06
CA PRO A 9 7.34 -99.03 18.92
C PRO A 9 8.15 -97.78 19.29
N ILE A 10 9.13 -97.94 20.17
CA ILE A 10 10.09 -96.92 20.57
C ILE A 10 11.03 -96.55 19.42
N LEU A 11 11.42 -97.52 18.58
CA LEU A 11 12.23 -97.29 17.39
C LEU A 11 11.44 -96.53 16.32
N ILE A 12 10.15 -96.86 16.12
CA ILE A 12 9.29 -96.11 15.19
C ILE A 12 9.10 -94.66 15.68
N GLU A 13 8.84 -94.44 16.97
CA GLU A 13 8.72 -93.09 17.55
C GLU A 13 10.02 -92.30 17.42
N LEU A 14 11.17 -92.93 17.66
CA LEU A 14 12.47 -92.27 17.52
C LEU A 14 12.77 -91.93 16.05
N GLN A 15 12.39 -92.80 15.13
CA GLN A 15 12.58 -92.60 13.69
C GLN A 15 11.63 -91.52 13.15
N ALA A 16 10.40 -91.44 13.68
CA ALA A 16 9.45 -90.36 13.43
C ALA A 16 9.97 -89.02 13.96
N ALA A 17 10.39 -88.97 15.24
CA ALA A 17 10.96 -87.77 15.84
C ALA A 17 12.24 -87.29 15.12
N HIS A 18 13.09 -88.22 14.69
CA HIS A 18 14.26 -87.89 13.87
C HIS A 18 13.85 -87.32 12.50
N SER A 19 12.79 -87.85 11.88
CA SER A 19 12.26 -87.33 10.63
C SER A 19 11.66 -85.93 10.80
N ASP A 20 10.96 -85.67 11.90
CA ASP A 20 10.37 -84.37 12.25
C ASP A 20 11.46 -83.34 12.55
N ILE A 21 12.50 -83.71 13.29
CA ILE A 21 13.65 -82.82 13.52
C ILE A 21 14.34 -82.51 12.19
N LYS A 22 14.46 -83.48 11.29
CA LYS A 22 15.08 -83.28 9.98
C LYS A 22 14.24 -82.37 9.07
N THR A 23 12.91 -82.47 9.10
CA THR A 23 12.03 -81.55 8.35
C THR A 23 12.05 -80.15 8.95
N LEU A 24 12.09 -80.04 10.28
CA LEU A 24 12.16 -78.77 10.99
C LEU A 24 13.49 -78.05 10.75
N ILE A 25 14.61 -78.78 10.73
CA ILE A 25 15.92 -78.23 10.36
C ILE A 25 15.92 -77.77 8.90
N LYS A 26 15.35 -78.55 7.97
CA LYS A 26 15.23 -78.13 6.57
C LYS A 26 14.38 -76.86 6.44
N ALA A 27 13.22 -76.81 7.11
CA ALA A 27 12.37 -75.63 7.13
C ALA A 27 13.09 -74.41 7.73
N SER A 28 13.90 -74.61 8.79
CA SER A 28 14.71 -73.55 9.37
C SER A 28 15.80 -73.04 8.42
N VAL A 29 16.44 -73.93 7.66
CA VAL A 29 17.44 -73.56 6.65
C VAL A 29 16.78 -72.79 5.52
N ASP A 30 15.63 -73.27 5.02
CA ASP A 30 14.86 -72.58 3.98
C ASP A 30 14.41 -71.19 4.46
N MET A 31 13.94 -71.09 5.71
CA MET A 31 13.55 -69.82 6.33
C MET A 31 14.76 -68.87 6.43
N ASN A 32 15.93 -69.35 6.84
CA ASN A 32 17.16 -68.55 6.90
C ASN A 32 17.58 -68.02 5.52
N THR A 33 17.47 -68.85 4.46
CA THR A 33 17.72 -68.37 3.09
C THR A 33 16.69 -67.35 2.62
N SER A 34 15.43 -67.49 3.06
CA SER A 34 14.39 -66.51 2.77
C SER A 34 14.67 -65.18 3.45
N TYR A 35 15.18 -65.19 4.68
CA TYR A 35 15.59 -63.97 5.40
C TYR A 35 16.76 -63.30 4.72
N GLY A 36 17.78 -64.03 4.29
CA GLY A 36 18.90 -63.44 3.52
C GLY A 36 18.42 -62.72 2.24
N LYS A 37 17.51 -63.35 1.48
CA LYS A 37 16.89 -62.71 0.30
C LYS A 37 16.02 -61.50 0.68
N MET A 38 15.45 -61.48 1.87
CA MET A 38 14.63 -60.39 2.35
C MET A 38 15.49 -59.21 2.78
N ASP A 39 16.62 -59.47 3.45
CA ASP A 39 17.61 -58.45 3.82
C ASP A 39 18.21 -57.79 2.58
N GLU A 40 18.60 -58.56 1.56
CA GLU A 40 19.06 -58.02 0.27
C GLU A 40 18.01 -57.11 -0.39
N LYS A 41 16.72 -57.50 -0.33
CA LYS A 41 15.63 -56.66 -0.82
C LYS A 41 15.46 -55.39 0.01
N PHE A 42 15.61 -55.47 1.33
CA PHE A 42 15.52 -54.31 2.21
C PHE A 42 16.65 -53.32 1.95
N GLU A 43 17.88 -53.79 1.80
CA GLU A 43 19.02 -52.96 1.42
C GLU A 43 18.77 -52.26 0.09
N TYR A 44 18.30 -53.00 -0.93
CA TYR A 44 17.95 -52.45 -2.23
C TYR A 44 16.84 -51.39 -2.15
N ILE A 45 15.78 -51.64 -1.38
CA ILE A 45 14.70 -50.68 -1.16
C ILE A 45 15.23 -49.43 -0.45
N GLN A 46 16.06 -49.59 0.58
CA GLN A 46 16.61 -48.48 1.34
C GLN A 46 17.56 -47.62 0.51
N GLU A 47 18.38 -48.23 -0.35
CA GLU A 47 19.24 -47.51 -1.29
C GLU A 47 18.41 -46.72 -2.31
N ASN A 48 17.38 -47.35 -2.90
CA ASN A 48 16.46 -46.67 -3.81
C ASN A 48 15.72 -45.52 -3.14
N LEU A 49 15.28 -45.69 -1.89
CA LEU A 49 14.57 -44.68 -1.13
C LEU A 49 15.50 -43.52 -0.78
N ASN A 50 16.76 -43.78 -0.46
CA ASN A 50 17.79 -42.75 -0.28
C ASN A 50 18.09 -42.01 -1.60
N MET A 51 18.22 -42.71 -2.72
CA MET A 51 18.39 -42.08 -4.03
C MET A 51 17.20 -41.21 -4.42
N ALA A 52 15.98 -41.70 -4.20
CA ALA A 52 14.75 -40.96 -4.46
C ALA A 52 14.65 -39.73 -3.55
N SER A 53 14.92 -39.89 -2.24
CA SER A 53 14.96 -38.80 -1.27
C SER A 53 15.94 -37.70 -1.67
N LYS A 54 17.17 -38.06 -2.06
CA LYS A 54 18.17 -37.09 -2.56
C LYS A 54 17.71 -36.35 -3.82
N ARG A 55 16.96 -37.00 -4.71
CA ARG A 55 16.39 -36.36 -5.91
C ARG A 55 15.18 -35.47 -5.61
N VAL A 56 14.39 -35.80 -4.60
CA VAL A 56 13.16 -35.07 -4.23
C VAL A 56 13.43 -33.90 -3.28
N ALA A 57 14.47 -33.98 -2.44
CA ALA A 57 14.86 -32.91 -1.52
C ALA A 57 14.96 -31.50 -2.16
N PRO A 58 15.60 -31.29 -3.34
CA PRO A 58 15.63 -29.97 -3.97
C PRO A 58 14.26 -29.51 -4.50
N LEU A 59 13.38 -30.43 -4.88
CA LEU A 59 12.02 -30.10 -5.31
C LEU A 59 11.16 -29.66 -4.12
N GLN A 60 11.34 -30.32 -2.97
CA GLN A 60 10.68 -29.93 -1.72
C GLN A 60 11.15 -28.55 -1.24
N SER A 61 12.45 -28.28 -1.27
CA SER A 61 12.96 -26.96 -0.89
C SER A 61 12.48 -25.85 -1.82
N LEU A 62 12.41 -26.12 -3.13
CA LEU A 62 11.85 -25.19 -4.12
C LEU A 62 10.35 -24.95 -3.90
N SER A 63 9.58 -26.00 -3.61
CA SER A 63 8.15 -25.90 -3.31
C SER A 63 7.88 -25.03 -2.07
N ILE A 64 8.66 -25.21 -1.01
CA ILE A 64 8.57 -24.39 0.21
C ILE A 64 8.94 -22.93 -0.10
N ALA A 65 10.00 -22.69 -0.88
CA ALA A 65 10.39 -21.36 -1.30
C ALA A 65 9.31 -20.67 -2.16
N ALA A 66 8.66 -21.39 -3.07
CA ALA A 66 7.57 -20.87 -3.89
C ALA A 66 6.35 -20.46 -3.05
N LYS A 67 5.94 -21.28 -2.08
CA LYS A 67 4.84 -20.95 -1.16
C LYS A 67 5.17 -19.72 -0.29
N ALA A 68 6.41 -19.62 0.16
CA ALA A 68 6.90 -18.48 0.92
C ALA A 68 7.00 -17.19 0.07
N LEU A 69 7.28 -17.32 -1.23
CA LEU A 69 7.23 -16.22 -2.18
C LEU A 69 5.79 -15.74 -2.40
N GLU A 70 4.87 -16.66 -2.68
CA GLU A 70 3.44 -16.36 -2.88
C GLU A 70 2.85 -15.59 -1.69
N THR A 71 3.17 -16.01 -0.47
CA THR A 71 2.71 -15.32 0.75
C THR A 71 3.23 -13.88 0.81
N ARG A 72 4.46 -13.63 0.38
CA ARG A 72 5.05 -12.27 0.35
C ARG A 72 4.45 -11.42 -0.77
N ILE A 73 4.20 -12.01 -1.93
CA ILE A 73 3.50 -11.34 -3.04
C ILE A 73 2.11 -10.90 -2.58
N ASN A 74 1.34 -11.80 -1.98
CA ASN A 74 0.00 -11.49 -1.46
C ASN A 74 0.04 -10.36 -0.41
N ARG A 75 1.08 -10.33 0.43
CA ARG A 75 1.30 -9.23 1.38
C ARG A 75 1.64 -7.90 0.71
N ALA A 76 2.35 -7.92 -0.42
CA ALA A 76 2.70 -6.71 -1.18
C ALA A 76 1.54 -6.17 -2.01
N VAL A 77 0.61 -7.04 -2.44
CA VAL A 77 -0.56 -6.64 -3.24
C VAL A 77 -1.48 -5.68 -2.48
N SER A 78 -1.74 -5.91 -1.20
CA SER A 78 -2.68 -5.07 -0.44
C SER A 78 -2.22 -3.60 -0.33
N PRO A 79 -0.97 -3.28 0.06
CA PRO A 79 -0.46 -1.91 0.03
C PRO A 79 -0.42 -1.30 -1.37
N GLY A 80 -0.08 -2.11 -2.40
CA GLY A 80 -0.09 -1.64 -3.78
C GLY A 80 -1.48 -1.26 -4.28
N LEU A 81 -2.52 -2.01 -3.87
CA LEU A 81 -3.90 -1.68 -4.20
C LEU A 81 -4.37 -0.39 -3.49
N ALA A 82 -4.05 -0.23 -2.21
CA ALA A 82 -4.39 0.99 -1.47
C ALA A 82 -3.77 2.23 -2.13
N LEU A 83 -2.48 2.16 -2.49
CA LEU A 83 -1.80 3.24 -3.20
C LEU A 83 -2.50 3.58 -4.54
N LEU A 84 -2.91 2.58 -5.31
CA LEU A 84 -3.64 2.78 -6.57
C LEU A 84 -5.03 3.40 -6.36
N GLU A 85 -5.73 3.03 -5.28
CA GLU A 85 -7.01 3.64 -4.92
C GLU A 85 -6.83 5.12 -4.53
N SER A 86 -5.78 5.45 -3.80
CA SER A 86 -5.40 6.82 -3.45
C SER A 86 -5.10 7.67 -4.70
N PHE A 87 -4.36 7.13 -5.68
CA PHE A 87 -4.15 7.81 -6.97
C PHE A 87 -5.45 8.03 -7.75
N LYS A 88 -6.34 7.03 -7.80
CA LYS A 88 -7.66 7.20 -8.47
C LYS A 88 -8.51 8.28 -7.80
N LEU A 89 -8.49 8.32 -6.47
CA LEU A 89 -9.19 9.34 -5.70
C LEU A 89 -8.63 10.73 -6.02
N PHE A 90 -7.30 10.87 -6.06
CA PHE A 90 -6.63 12.10 -6.45
C PHE A 90 -7.03 12.56 -7.87
N GLU A 91 -6.99 11.69 -8.87
CA GLU A 91 -7.44 12.02 -10.24
C GLU A 91 -8.91 12.45 -10.31
N SER A 92 -9.77 11.83 -9.49
CA SER A 92 -11.19 12.21 -9.42
C SER A 92 -11.37 13.60 -8.80
N LEU A 93 -10.58 13.94 -7.78
CA LEU A 93 -10.59 15.25 -7.14
C LEU A 93 -10.05 16.33 -8.08
N GLN A 94 -9.00 16.05 -8.84
CA GLN A 94 -8.49 16.97 -9.87
C GLN A 94 -9.56 17.32 -10.91
N ARG A 95 -10.28 16.33 -11.42
CA ARG A 95 -11.39 16.56 -12.37
C ARG A 95 -12.49 17.41 -11.76
N ASN A 96 -12.91 17.08 -10.53
CA ASN A 96 -13.92 17.86 -9.81
C ASN A 96 -13.46 19.30 -9.58
N LEU A 97 -12.17 19.52 -9.28
CA LEU A 97 -11.61 20.84 -9.07
C LEU A 97 -11.71 21.72 -10.33
N LEU A 98 -11.38 21.15 -11.49
CA LEU A 98 -11.48 21.83 -12.80
C LEU A 98 -12.95 22.14 -13.17
N GLU A 99 -13.88 21.21 -12.88
CA GLU A 99 -15.31 21.44 -13.07
C GLU A 99 -15.83 22.59 -12.18
N ILE A 100 -15.41 22.62 -10.91
CA ILE A 100 -15.79 23.71 -9.99
C ILE A 100 -15.17 25.04 -10.46
N ALA A 101 -13.90 25.05 -10.86
CA ALA A 101 -13.21 26.24 -11.34
C ALA A 101 -13.89 26.86 -12.57
N SER A 102 -14.19 26.04 -13.58
CA SER A 102 -14.92 26.48 -14.78
C SER A 102 -16.33 26.98 -14.43
N GLY A 103 -17.01 26.31 -13.51
CA GLY A 103 -18.30 26.74 -12.97
C GLY A 103 -18.25 28.03 -12.14
N LEU A 104 -17.08 28.39 -11.60
CA LEU A 104 -16.84 29.62 -10.83
C LEU A 104 -16.60 30.81 -11.76
N LEU A 105 -15.86 30.60 -12.85
CA LEU A 105 -15.65 31.60 -13.91
C LEU A 105 -16.95 31.98 -14.63
N ALA A 106 -17.85 31.02 -14.85
CA ALA A 106 -19.13 31.24 -15.54
C ALA A 106 -20.22 31.90 -14.67
N GLU A 107 -20.09 31.85 -13.33
CA GLU A 107 -21.14 32.32 -12.41
C GLU A 107 -21.09 33.83 -12.20
N LYS A 108 -22.16 34.52 -12.63
CA LYS A 108 -22.29 36.00 -12.50
C LYS A 108 -22.91 36.45 -11.18
N ASN A 109 -23.57 35.55 -10.44
CA ASN A 109 -24.23 35.90 -9.17
C ASN A 109 -23.23 35.82 -8.01
N SER A 110 -23.04 36.94 -7.29
CA SER A 110 -22.07 37.07 -6.20
C SER A 110 -22.28 36.06 -5.08
N ARG A 111 -23.52 35.80 -4.67
CA ARG A 111 -23.82 34.87 -3.56
C ARG A 111 -23.57 33.41 -3.92
N LYS A 112 -23.98 33.00 -5.12
CA LYS A 112 -23.74 31.63 -5.64
C LYS A 112 -22.26 31.40 -5.93
N ARG A 113 -21.53 32.44 -6.35
CA ARG A 113 -20.08 32.38 -6.53
C ARG A 113 -19.36 32.13 -5.21
N LEU A 114 -19.74 32.82 -4.13
CA LEU A 114 -19.19 32.61 -2.78
C LEU A 114 -19.44 31.17 -2.29
N GLU A 115 -20.66 30.64 -2.47
CA GLU A 115 -20.97 29.24 -2.10
C GLU A 115 -20.14 28.22 -2.91
N LYS A 116 -19.95 28.46 -4.20
CA LYS A 116 -19.06 27.63 -5.04
C LYS A 116 -17.59 27.75 -4.63
N LEU A 117 -17.16 28.92 -4.17
CA LEU A 117 -15.80 29.15 -3.70
C LEU A 117 -15.51 28.36 -2.41
N ILE A 118 -16.47 28.23 -1.50
CA ILE A 118 -16.33 27.33 -0.34
C ILE A 118 -16.12 25.88 -0.80
N ARG A 119 -16.93 25.41 -1.75
CA ARG A 119 -16.79 24.05 -2.30
C ARG A 119 -15.46 23.84 -3.02
N TYR A 120 -14.94 24.89 -3.66
CA TYR A 120 -13.64 24.89 -4.29
C TYR A 120 -12.53 24.73 -3.23
N VAL A 121 -12.57 25.52 -2.16
CA VAL A 121 -11.65 25.41 -1.02
C VAL A 121 -11.69 24.01 -0.39
N ASP A 122 -12.90 23.49 -0.10
CA ASP A 122 -13.05 22.13 0.45
C ASP A 122 -12.46 21.05 -0.49
N CYS A 123 -12.50 21.28 -1.82
CA CYS A 123 -11.91 20.37 -2.80
C CYS A 123 -10.38 20.46 -2.83
N VAL A 124 -9.81 21.66 -2.66
CA VAL A 124 -8.37 21.88 -2.53
C VAL A 124 -7.83 21.22 -1.26
N ASP A 125 -8.52 21.36 -0.12
CA ASP A 125 -8.14 20.70 1.13
C ASP A 125 -8.12 19.17 0.99
N LYS A 126 -9.17 18.59 0.37
CA LYS A 126 -9.23 17.15 0.09
C LYS A 126 -8.15 16.69 -0.88
N LEU A 127 -7.81 17.51 -1.88
CA LEU A 127 -6.73 17.20 -2.82
C LEU A 127 -5.39 17.11 -2.09
N LYS A 128 -5.12 18.04 -1.19
CA LYS A 128 -3.94 18.03 -0.33
C LYS A 128 -3.90 16.80 0.58
N GLU A 129 -5.00 16.49 1.25
CA GLU A 129 -5.10 15.28 2.09
C GLU A 129 -4.81 14.01 1.28
N ALA A 130 -5.32 13.94 0.05
CA ALA A 130 -5.03 12.82 -0.85
C ALA A 130 -3.54 12.71 -1.19
N ILE A 131 -2.84 13.82 -1.45
CA ILE A 131 -1.38 13.81 -1.69
C ILE A 131 -0.61 13.31 -0.46
N VAL A 132 -0.99 13.78 0.74
CA VAL A 132 -0.38 13.31 2.00
C VAL A 132 -0.62 11.80 2.20
N CYS A 133 -1.83 11.30 1.88
CA CYS A 133 -2.13 9.88 1.91
C CYS A 133 -1.29 9.08 0.91
N ILE A 134 -1.12 9.56 -0.33
CA ILE A 134 -0.27 8.93 -1.35
C ILE A 134 1.18 8.86 -0.88
N SER A 135 1.73 9.95 -0.34
CA SER A 135 3.08 9.99 0.23
C SER A 135 3.26 9.00 1.38
N ARG A 136 2.25 8.86 2.24
CA ARG A 136 2.28 7.90 3.36
C ARG A 136 2.17 6.44 2.90
N GLU A 137 1.47 6.17 1.81
CA GLU A 137 1.19 4.82 1.30
C GLU A 137 2.25 4.32 0.30
N SER A 138 2.99 5.20 -0.35
CA SER A 138 4.05 4.86 -1.31
C SER A 138 5.20 4.08 -0.65
N ASP A 139 5.65 4.54 0.51
CA ASP A 139 6.76 3.93 1.27
C ASP A 139 6.46 2.47 1.69
N PRO A 140 5.33 2.16 2.35
CA PRO A 140 4.94 0.79 2.66
C PRO A 140 4.83 -0.11 1.42
N ALA A 141 4.28 0.40 0.31
CA ALA A 141 4.14 -0.37 -0.92
C ALA A 141 5.51 -0.74 -1.50
N ILE A 142 6.43 0.23 -1.58
CA ILE A 142 7.81 0.03 -2.06
C ILE A 142 8.56 -0.93 -1.13
N GLN A 143 8.43 -0.77 0.19
CA GLN A 143 9.09 -1.64 1.17
C GLN A 143 8.64 -3.09 1.04
N LYS A 144 7.34 -3.36 0.84
CA LYS A 144 6.84 -4.73 0.63
C LYS A 144 7.30 -5.34 -0.68
N LEU A 145 7.41 -4.55 -1.74
CA LEU A 145 8.02 -5.01 -2.99
C LEU A 145 9.52 -5.30 -2.83
N GLN A 146 10.24 -4.47 -2.06
CA GLN A 146 11.65 -4.72 -1.74
C GLN A 146 11.86 -6.04 -1.00
N GLU A 147 11.03 -6.34 0.01
CA GLU A 147 11.10 -7.61 0.74
C GLU A 147 10.91 -8.84 -0.19
N VAL A 148 10.06 -8.73 -1.22
CA VAL A 148 9.86 -9.78 -2.24
C VAL A 148 11.12 -9.96 -3.09
N VAL A 149 11.71 -8.86 -3.57
CA VAL A 149 12.93 -8.90 -4.41
C VAL A 149 14.14 -9.40 -3.62
N GLU A 150 14.28 -9.02 -2.35
CA GLU A 150 15.31 -9.55 -1.46
C GLU A 150 15.13 -11.04 -1.19
N PHE A 151 13.89 -11.50 -1.02
CA PHE A 151 13.60 -12.92 -0.85
C PHE A 151 13.98 -13.74 -2.09
N LEU A 152 13.69 -13.22 -3.29
CA LEU A 152 14.10 -13.84 -4.56
C LEU A 152 15.63 -13.92 -4.68
N SER A 153 16.33 -12.86 -4.25
CA SER A 153 17.80 -12.82 -4.24
C SER A 153 18.39 -13.88 -3.31
N ARG A 154 17.79 -14.09 -2.13
CA ARG A 154 18.30 -15.04 -1.11
C ARG A 154 17.98 -16.49 -1.45
N THR A 155 16.82 -16.77 -2.02
CA THR A 155 16.37 -18.15 -2.28
C THR A 155 16.87 -18.73 -3.58
N LYS A 156 17.51 -17.93 -4.46
CA LYS A 156 17.90 -18.33 -5.83
C LYS A 156 16.75 -19.00 -6.59
N ALA A 157 15.51 -18.70 -6.24
CA ALA A 157 14.31 -19.28 -6.84
C ALA A 157 14.09 -18.81 -8.28
N THR A 158 14.88 -17.83 -8.74
CA THR A 158 14.78 -17.21 -10.06
C THR A 158 16.17 -16.87 -10.59
N ASP A 159 16.29 -16.78 -11.92
CA ASP A 159 17.51 -16.36 -12.62
C ASP A 159 18.03 -15.01 -12.11
N ARG A 160 19.34 -14.90 -11.97
CA ARG A 160 20.06 -13.69 -11.53
C ARG A 160 19.70 -12.49 -12.38
N TYR A 161 19.55 -12.67 -13.70
CA TYR A 161 19.18 -11.58 -14.61
C TYR A 161 17.79 -11.00 -14.31
N ARG A 162 16.81 -11.85 -14.02
CA ARG A 162 15.45 -11.42 -13.68
C ARG A 162 15.41 -10.69 -12.34
N THR A 163 16.17 -11.16 -11.35
CA THR A 163 16.29 -10.51 -10.05
C THR A 163 16.95 -9.14 -10.15
N GLU A 164 17.97 -8.98 -11.01
CA GLU A 164 18.61 -7.67 -11.22
C GLU A 164 17.64 -6.68 -11.87
N ARG A 165 16.94 -7.11 -12.92
CA ARG A 165 15.88 -6.29 -13.54
C ARG A 165 14.78 -5.90 -12.55
N LEU A 166 14.39 -6.80 -11.66
CA LEU A 166 13.42 -6.49 -10.60
C LEU A 166 13.95 -5.46 -9.60
N ARG A 167 15.24 -5.49 -9.30
CA ARG A 167 15.89 -4.47 -8.45
C ARG A 167 15.95 -3.12 -9.16
N GLU A 168 16.38 -3.09 -10.42
CA GLU A 168 16.41 -1.87 -11.22
C GLU A 168 15.03 -1.24 -11.34
N THR A 169 14.01 -2.04 -11.67
CA THR A 169 12.61 -1.56 -11.78
C THR A 169 12.06 -1.05 -10.45
N LEU A 170 12.46 -1.64 -9.32
CA LEU A 170 12.09 -1.14 -8.00
C LEU A 170 12.71 0.23 -7.70
N ILE A 171 13.98 0.43 -8.08
CA ILE A 171 14.66 1.73 -7.93
C ILE A 171 13.99 2.77 -8.80
N THR A 172 13.69 2.44 -10.06
CA THR A 172 12.98 3.37 -10.96
C THR A 172 11.57 3.67 -10.46
N LEU A 173 10.86 2.67 -9.92
CA LEU A 173 9.51 2.88 -9.38
C LEU A 173 9.54 3.83 -8.19
N LYS A 174 10.51 3.67 -7.28
CA LYS A 174 10.69 4.57 -6.14
C LYS A 174 10.94 6.00 -6.61
N ALA A 175 11.86 6.20 -7.54
CA ALA A 175 12.17 7.52 -8.07
C ALA A 175 10.95 8.16 -8.76
N ILE A 176 10.16 7.38 -9.51
CA ILE A 176 8.93 7.87 -10.15
C ILE A 176 7.89 8.27 -9.10
N CYS A 177 7.67 7.46 -8.07
CA CYS A 177 6.72 7.80 -7.00
C CYS A 177 7.13 9.07 -6.25
N GLU A 178 8.42 9.24 -5.93
CA GLU A 178 8.94 10.46 -5.29
C GLU A 178 8.75 11.67 -6.21
N THR A 179 9.15 11.56 -7.48
CA THR A 179 9.01 12.64 -8.48
C THR A 179 7.55 13.04 -8.69
N GLU A 180 6.64 12.05 -8.75
CA GLU A 180 5.21 12.30 -8.94
C GLU A 180 4.60 13.00 -7.73
N VAL A 181 4.90 12.55 -6.51
CA VAL A 181 4.44 13.20 -5.28
C VAL A 181 4.96 14.63 -5.19
N ASP A 182 6.22 14.85 -5.55
CA ASP A 182 6.82 16.19 -5.59
C ASP A 182 6.12 17.08 -6.62
N SER A 183 5.87 16.58 -7.84
CA SER A 183 5.11 17.33 -8.87
C SER A 183 3.69 17.64 -8.40
N MET A 184 2.98 16.67 -7.81
CA MET A 184 1.64 16.89 -7.27
C MET A 184 1.61 17.94 -6.16
N SER A 185 2.70 18.07 -5.39
CA SER A 185 2.81 18.98 -4.25
C SER A 185 3.25 20.39 -4.63
N PHE A 186 4.18 20.51 -5.59
CA PHE A 186 4.90 21.76 -5.85
C PHE A 186 4.81 22.28 -7.29
N ASP A 187 4.45 21.44 -8.26
CA ASP A 187 4.43 21.81 -9.68
C ASP A 187 3.26 21.11 -10.39
N GLY A 188 2.04 21.57 -10.07
CA GLY A 188 0.81 20.94 -10.55
C GLY A 188 -0.47 21.70 -10.21
N LEU A 189 -1.61 21.01 -10.40
CA LEU A 189 -2.94 21.60 -10.23
C LEU A 189 -3.21 22.13 -8.81
N LEU A 190 -2.51 21.62 -7.79
CA LEU A 190 -2.61 22.15 -6.43
C LEU A 190 -2.03 23.57 -6.36
N ASP A 191 -0.84 23.78 -6.91
CA ASP A 191 -0.20 25.11 -6.92
C ASP A 191 -1.02 26.12 -7.71
N GLU A 192 -1.49 25.76 -8.91
CA GLU A 192 -2.39 26.60 -9.71
C GLU A 192 -3.68 26.93 -8.95
N ALA A 193 -4.25 25.97 -8.20
CA ALA A 193 -5.42 26.21 -7.39
C ALA A 193 -5.16 27.13 -6.20
N LEU A 194 -3.99 27.03 -5.56
CA LEU A 194 -3.58 27.94 -4.50
C LEU A 194 -3.37 29.36 -5.02
N LEU A 195 -2.77 29.53 -6.20
CA LEU A 195 -2.65 30.84 -6.86
C LEU A 195 -4.02 31.44 -7.17
N ASN A 196 -4.95 30.65 -7.72
CA ASN A 196 -6.33 31.09 -7.95
C ASN A 196 -7.03 31.49 -6.64
N LEU A 197 -6.80 30.77 -5.54
CA LEU A 197 -7.32 31.14 -4.21
C LEU A 197 -6.73 32.46 -3.70
N GLN A 198 -5.45 32.72 -3.94
CA GLN A 198 -4.80 33.99 -3.59
C GLN A 198 -5.41 35.16 -4.37
N ASP A 199 -5.67 34.99 -5.68
CA ASP A 199 -6.30 36.01 -6.51
C ASP A 199 -7.75 36.30 -6.06
N GLU A 200 -8.53 35.27 -5.74
CA GLU A 200 -9.88 35.44 -5.18
C GLU A 200 -9.84 36.09 -3.79
N TYR A 201 -8.85 35.75 -2.96
CA TYR A 201 -8.64 36.38 -1.65
C TYR A 201 -8.35 37.89 -1.81
N GLU A 202 -7.44 38.27 -2.71
CA GLU A 202 -7.15 39.66 -3.03
C GLU A 202 -8.39 40.39 -3.57
N GLY A 203 -9.11 39.74 -4.48
CA GLY A 203 -10.32 40.26 -5.10
C GLY A 203 -11.43 40.52 -4.08
N LEU A 204 -11.61 39.63 -3.12
CA LEU A 204 -12.55 39.79 -2.01
C LEU A 204 -12.12 40.92 -1.07
N LEU A 205 -10.85 40.98 -0.67
CA LEU A 205 -10.32 42.08 0.15
C LEU A 205 -10.47 43.45 -0.53
N LYS A 206 -10.27 43.53 -1.86
CA LYS A 206 -10.50 44.74 -2.67
C LYS A 206 -11.99 45.11 -2.81
N LYS A 207 -12.92 44.19 -2.59
CA LYS A 207 -14.38 44.45 -2.63
C LYS A 207 -14.94 44.81 -1.25
N LEU A 208 -14.43 44.20 -0.19
CA LEU A 208 -14.88 44.48 1.17
C LEU A 208 -14.59 45.93 1.53
N ARG A 209 -15.64 46.69 1.86
CA ARG A 209 -15.46 48.02 2.46
C ARG A 209 -15.01 47.82 3.90
N HIS A 210 -13.87 48.39 4.22
CA HIS A 210 -13.41 48.46 5.58
C HIS A 210 -13.49 49.91 6.03
N GLN A 211 -14.02 50.15 7.24
CA GLN A 211 -13.97 51.49 7.83
C GLN A 211 -12.50 51.92 7.90
N ASN A 212 -12.22 53.11 7.34
CA ASN A 212 -10.92 53.74 7.45
C ASN A 212 -10.69 54.08 8.93
N ILE A 213 -9.52 53.70 9.46
CA ILE A 213 -9.08 54.06 10.82
C ILE A 213 -8.97 55.60 11.03
N GLY A 214 -9.12 56.40 9.95
CA GLY A 214 -9.14 57.87 9.98
C GLY A 214 -10.53 58.54 9.90
N GLU A 215 -11.62 57.82 9.64
CA GLU A 215 -12.98 58.41 9.51
C GLU A 215 -13.74 58.46 10.85
N HIS A 216 -13.03 58.83 11.92
CA HIS A 216 -13.63 59.14 13.24
C HIS A 216 -13.44 60.61 13.64
N GLN A 217 -13.27 61.50 12.67
CA GLN A 217 -13.36 62.95 12.87
C GLN A 217 -14.29 63.56 11.83
N GLY A 218 -15.59 63.35 12.01
CA GLY A 218 -16.62 63.90 11.15
C GLY A 218 -17.98 63.80 11.82
N GLU A 219 -18.22 64.72 12.74
CA GLU A 219 -19.52 65.18 13.25
C GLU A 219 -20.59 64.11 13.52
N ALA A 220 -20.67 63.68 14.78
CA ALA A 220 -21.91 63.16 15.36
C ALA A 220 -22.93 64.30 15.44
N VAL A 221 -23.65 64.56 14.35
CA VAL A 221 -24.87 65.36 14.37
C VAL A 221 -26.04 64.47 13.99
N ASP A 222 -26.87 64.29 15.01
CA ASP A 222 -28.23 63.80 15.01
C ASP A 222 -28.47 62.28 14.87
N GLY A 223 -29.13 61.76 15.90
CA GLY A 223 -29.38 60.34 16.11
C GLY A 223 -30.37 59.77 15.11
N LYS A 224 -29.87 59.24 14.00
CA LYS A 224 -30.53 58.16 13.25
C LYS A 224 -29.53 57.47 12.32
N TYR A 225 -29.61 56.15 12.29
CA TYR A 225 -28.77 55.20 11.54
C TYR A 225 -27.46 54.80 12.21
N LEU A 226 -27.56 53.82 13.11
CA LEU A 226 -26.61 52.72 13.19
C LEU A 226 -26.56 52.02 11.81
N VAL A 227 -25.88 52.63 10.83
CA VAL A 227 -25.51 51.95 9.59
C VAL A 227 -24.52 50.88 10.00
N SER A 228 -25.00 49.64 10.10
CA SER A 228 -24.25 48.41 10.31
C SER A 228 -22.75 48.56 9.98
N ASN A 229 -21.91 48.56 11.01
CA ASN A 229 -20.45 48.47 10.95
C ASN A 229 -19.98 47.10 10.39
N SER A 230 -20.68 46.54 9.41
CA SER A 230 -20.38 45.23 8.85
C SER A 230 -19.24 45.37 7.84
N LEU A 231 -18.08 44.79 8.17
CA LEU A 231 -16.87 44.67 7.34
C LEU A 231 -17.07 43.87 6.04
N GLY A 232 -18.29 43.42 5.77
CA GLY A 232 -18.70 42.54 4.66
C GLY A 232 -20.00 41.80 5.00
N SER A 233 -20.52 41.01 4.06
CA SER A 233 -21.51 39.98 4.33
C SER A 233 -20.88 38.86 5.17
N GLU A 234 -21.65 38.22 6.06
CA GLU A 234 -21.19 37.08 6.86
C GLU A 234 -20.59 35.96 6.00
N LEU A 235 -21.15 35.74 4.80
CA LEU A 235 -20.63 34.78 3.82
C LEU A 235 -19.27 35.19 3.24
N GLU A 236 -18.99 36.48 3.07
CA GLU A 236 -17.70 36.95 2.54
C GLU A 236 -16.60 36.79 3.60
N VAL A 237 -16.93 37.05 4.87
CA VAL A 237 -16.02 36.87 6.00
C VAL A 237 -15.70 35.39 6.21
N GLU A 238 -16.72 34.52 6.14
CA GLU A 238 -16.53 33.07 6.26
C GLU A 238 -15.68 32.50 5.11
N VAL A 239 -15.91 32.96 3.88
CA VAL A 239 -15.08 32.57 2.73
C VAL A 239 -13.64 33.02 2.90
N LEU A 240 -13.39 34.26 3.34
CA LEU A 240 -12.04 34.74 3.60
C LEU A 240 -11.35 33.95 4.73
N ARG A 241 -12.10 33.58 5.78
CA ARG A 241 -11.59 32.72 6.87
C ARG A 241 -11.19 31.35 6.35
N ARG A 242 -12.03 30.71 5.53
CA ARG A 242 -11.72 29.40 4.93
C ARG A 242 -10.51 29.46 4.01
N ILE A 243 -10.44 30.47 3.15
CA ILE A 243 -9.30 30.64 2.24
C ILE A 243 -8.01 30.89 3.02
N SER A 244 -8.05 31.72 4.08
CA SER A 244 -6.86 31.98 4.89
C SER A 244 -6.40 30.77 5.69
N GLU A 245 -7.33 29.94 6.20
CA GLU A 245 -7.01 28.66 6.85
C GLU A 245 -6.34 27.69 5.88
N THR A 246 -6.88 27.53 4.67
CA THR A 246 -6.29 26.68 3.63
C THR A 246 -4.93 27.21 3.15
N LEU A 247 -4.78 28.51 2.95
CA LEU A 247 -3.49 29.11 2.57
C LEU A 247 -2.45 29.02 3.69
N ALA A 248 -2.86 29.18 4.95
CA ALA A 248 -1.98 28.98 6.11
C ALA A 248 -1.52 27.54 6.24
N ALA A 249 -2.40 26.56 5.98
CA ALA A 249 -2.03 25.16 5.99
C ALA A 249 -0.99 24.83 4.90
N ASN A 250 -0.95 25.60 3.80
CA ASN A 250 -0.02 25.45 2.67
C ASN A 250 1.18 26.40 2.74
N ASP A 251 1.55 26.88 3.93
CA ASP A 251 2.70 27.78 4.15
C ASP A 251 2.65 29.09 3.33
N CYS A 252 1.46 29.49 2.85
CA CYS A 252 1.24 30.72 2.09
C CYS A 252 0.76 31.90 2.96
N LEU A 253 0.88 31.80 4.30
CA LEU A 253 0.35 32.80 5.22
C LEU A 253 1.05 34.16 5.08
N ASP A 254 2.37 34.18 4.89
CA ASP A 254 3.14 35.42 4.76
C ASP A 254 2.68 36.23 3.53
N ILE A 255 2.41 35.53 2.42
CA ILE A 255 1.86 36.13 1.20
C ILE A 255 0.46 36.71 1.47
N CYS A 256 -0.38 36.00 2.24
CA CYS A 256 -1.71 36.48 2.62
C CYS A 256 -1.64 37.76 3.47
N ILE A 257 -0.70 37.82 4.42
CA ILE A 257 -0.47 38.99 5.28
C ILE A 257 0.00 40.17 4.43
N ASP A 258 1.00 39.96 3.56
CA ASP A 258 1.52 40.98 2.66
C ASP A 258 0.42 41.53 1.75
N MET A 259 -0.41 40.66 1.20
CA MET A 259 -1.52 41.03 0.34
C MET A 259 -2.58 41.83 1.10
N PHE A 260 -2.91 41.44 2.33
CA PHE A 260 -3.80 42.21 3.20
C PHE A 260 -3.24 43.61 3.50
N VAL A 261 -1.98 43.71 3.90
CA VAL A 261 -1.31 45.00 4.18
C VAL A 261 -1.26 45.88 2.93
N LYS A 262 -0.90 45.33 1.76
CA LYS A 262 -0.87 46.04 0.47
C LYS A 262 -2.25 46.62 0.11
N VAL A 263 -3.31 45.82 0.19
CA VAL A 263 -4.68 46.28 -0.12
C VAL A 263 -5.11 47.40 0.83
N ARG A 264 -4.73 47.32 2.12
CA ARG A 264 -5.02 48.36 3.11
C ARG A 264 -4.24 49.65 2.85
N TYR A 265 -2.95 49.54 2.56
CA TYR A 265 -2.09 50.69 2.30
C TYR A 265 -2.48 51.44 1.03
N ILE A 266 -2.77 50.73 -0.07
CA ILE A 266 -3.24 51.33 -1.33
C ILE A 266 -4.53 52.12 -1.13
N ARG A 267 -5.44 51.66 -0.26
CA ARG A 267 -6.67 52.38 0.05
C ARG A 267 -6.42 53.60 0.94
N ALA A 268 -5.50 53.50 1.91
CA ALA A 268 -5.10 54.63 2.74
C ALA A 268 -4.43 55.76 1.92
N LEU A 269 -3.72 55.43 0.84
CA LEU A 269 -3.11 56.39 -0.09
C LEU A 269 -4.07 56.96 -1.15
N LYS A 270 -5.25 56.37 -1.33
CA LYS A 270 -6.28 56.85 -2.27
C LYS A 270 -7.30 57.81 -1.61
N LEU A 271 -7.11 58.09 -0.32
CA LEU A 271 -7.68 59.25 0.40
C LEU A 271 -6.82 60.49 0.10
#